data_AF-A0A9D9QI12-F1
#
_entry.id   AF-A0A9D9QI12-F1
#
_cell.length_a   1.000
_cell.length_b   1.000
_cell.length_c   1.000
_cell.angle_alpha   90.00
_cell.angle_beta   90.00
_cell.angle_gamma   90.00
#
_symmetry.space_group_name_H-M   'P 1'
#
loop_
_entity.id
_entity.type
_entity.pdbx_description
1 polymer ?
#
loop_
_entity_poly.entity_id
_entity_poly.type
_entity_poly.pdbx_seq_one_letter_code
_entity_poly.pdbx_strand_id
1 'polypeptide(L)'
;MKKLLISSGLVFLISIVFRIFHLPFSSLFALLAIFLVLIFAVIHSIKKEKVWGINLFATWLIFLWSYYLFARYLFWSTGPGILGFNPLFLLSFIGTIIYAVQSYAKKGVSKIVIGLSIFGLSICFVPAHVISYFFNLNEWVNKENNKINFKSWDEYSWFLYIYGDKERALDANHKAMEAWNYRNKVNPSSSSYFQKMPAIIMEHENGIINGTWTDSYLIYDEL
;
A
#
# COMPACT_ATOMS: atom_id res chain seq x y z
N MET A 1 -27.14 1.09 6.43
CA MET A 1 -25.83 0.44 6.65
C MET A 1 -25.24 -0.19 5.39
N LYS A 2 -26.00 -0.94 4.57
CA LYS A 2 -25.51 -1.50 3.27
C LYS A 2 -24.87 -0.47 2.34
N LYS A 3 -25.54 0.68 2.16
CA LYS A 3 -25.05 1.78 1.32
C LYS A 3 -23.66 2.26 1.75
N LEU A 4 -23.39 2.31 3.05
CA LEU A 4 -22.11 2.76 3.59
C LEU A 4 -20.94 1.83 3.16
N LEU A 5 -21.15 0.52 3.22
CA LEU A 5 -20.16 -0.47 2.79
C LEU A 5 -19.93 -0.47 1.27
N ILE A 6 -21.00 -0.23 0.49
CA ILE A 6 -20.86 -0.05 -0.97
C ILE A 6 -20.09 1.22 -1.27
N SER A 7 -20.44 2.34 -0.62
CA SER A 7 -19.76 3.62 -0.78
C SER A 7 -18.29 3.52 -0.41
N SER A 8 -17.93 2.84 0.69
CA SER A 8 -16.53 2.65 1.05
C SER A 8 -15.75 1.85 -0.01
N GLY A 9 -16.36 0.79 -0.56
CA GLY A 9 -15.76 0.03 -1.65
C GLY A 9 -15.55 0.86 -2.92
N LEU A 10 -16.55 1.65 -3.33
CA LEU A 10 -16.45 2.53 -4.49
C LEU A 10 -15.39 3.62 -4.30
N VAL A 11 -15.32 4.24 -3.12
CA VAL A 11 -14.30 5.25 -2.80
C VAL A 11 -12.89 4.64 -2.86
N PHE A 12 -12.71 3.40 -2.39
CA PHE A 12 -11.42 2.70 -2.51
C PHE A 12 -11.07 2.34 -3.95
N LEU A 13 -12.04 1.97 -4.79
CA LEU A 13 -11.79 1.75 -6.22
C LEU A 13 -11.39 3.05 -6.93
N ILE A 14 -12.02 4.16 -6.58
CA ILE A 14 -11.66 5.49 -7.09
C ILE A 14 -10.22 5.85 -6.67
N SER A 15 -9.81 5.55 -5.43
CA SER A 15 -8.44 5.82 -4.99
C SER A 15 -7.39 5.04 -5.78
N ILE A 16 -7.67 3.78 -6.13
CA ILE A 16 -6.83 2.95 -7.00
C ILE A 16 -6.67 3.60 -8.37
N VAL A 17 -7.78 4.01 -9.00
CA VAL A 17 -7.75 4.70 -10.30
C VAL A 17 -6.92 5.97 -10.20
N PHE A 18 -7.16 6.79 -9.18
CA PHE A 18 -6.43 8.04 -8.98
C PHE A 18 -4.93 7.82 -8.80
N ARG A 19 -4.53 6.77 -8.08
CA ARG A 19 -3.11 6.47 -7.91
C ARG A 19 -2.45 5.98 -9.19
N ILE A 20 -3.11 5.11 -9.96
CA ILE A 20 -2.58 4.63 -11.25
C ILE A 20 -2.29 5.80 -12.19
N PHE A 21 -3.15 6.83 -12.19
CA PHE A 21 -3.01 8.03 -13.00
C PHE A 21 -2.24 9.18 -12.30
N HIS A 22 -1.63 8.93 -11.13
CA HIS A 22 -0.92 9.95 -10.34
C HIS A 22 -1.74 11.23 -10.06
N LEU A 23 -3.06 11.09 -9.94
CA LEU A 23 -3.96 12.19 -9.58
C LEU A 23 -3.82 12.52 -8.09
N PRO A 24 -3.95 13.81 -7.72
CA PRO A 24 -3.87 14.23 -6.32
C PRO A 24 -4.98 13.58 -5.48
N PHE A 25 -4.77 13.52 -4.17
CA PHE A 25 -5.72 13.02 -3.18
C PHE A 25 -6.04 11.51 -3.22
N SER A 26 -5.34 10.71 -4.04
CA SER A 26 -5.50 9.25 -4.06
C SER A 26 -5.40 8.63 -2.66
N SER A 27 -4.40 9.03 -1.86
CA SER A 27 -4.22 8.58 -0.47
C SER A 27 -5.36 9.03 0.45
N LEU A 28 -5.91 10.24 0.26
CA LEU A 28 -7.05 10.73 1.05
C LEU A 28 -8.32 9.95 0.76
N PHE A 29 -8.58 9.59 -0.50
CA PHE A 29 -9.71 8.73 -0.85
C PHE A 29 -9.56 7.33 -0.24
N ALA A 30 -8.37 6.76 -0.28
CA ALA A 30 -8.10 5.47 0.35
C ALA A 30 -8.36 5.54 1.87
N LEU A 31 -7.90 6.61 2.54
CA LEU A 31 -8.13 6.85 3.96
C LEU A 31 -9.62 7.02 4.28
N LEU A 32 -10.34 7.81 3.47
CA LEU A 32 -11.79 8.01 3.60
C LEU A 32 -12.55 6.68 3.48
N ALA A 33 -12.16 5.81 2.54
CA ALA A 33 -12.77 4.49 2.41
C ALA A 33 -12.64 3.67 3.70
N ILE A 34 -11.44 3.62 4.29
CA ILE A 34 -11.21 2.91 5.56
C ILE A 34 -12.00 3.54 6.70
N PHE A 35 -12.08 4.87 6.76
CA PHE A 35 -12.87 5.56 7.77
C PHE A 35 -14.36 5.22 7.67
N LEU A 36 -14.91 5.10 6.45
CA LEU A 36 -16.28 4.66 6.24
C LEU A 36 -16.51 3.20 6.69
N VAL A 37 -15.54 2.30 6.49
CA VAL A 37 -15.61 0.92 7.00
C VAL A 37 -15.55 0.90 8.53
N LEU A 38 -14.74 1.76 9.15
CA LEU A 38 -14.68 1.91 10.61
C LEU A 38 -16.02 2.41 11.17
N ILE A 39 -16.60 3.46 10.57
CA ILE A 39 -17.93 3.96 10.95
C ILE A 39 -18.98 2.85 10.82
N PHE A 40 -18.94 2.08 9.73
CA PHE A 40 -19.80 0.93 9.55
C PHE A 40 -19.65 -0.07 10.71
N ALA A 41 -18.41 -0.40 11.10
CA ALA A 41 -18.13 -1.32 12.18
C ALA A 41 -18.65 -0.84 13.55
N VAL A 42 -18.44 0.44 13.85
CA VAL A 42 -18.92 1.05 15.09
C VAL A 42 -20.45 1.08 15.15
N ILE A 43 -21.12 1.57 14.09
CA ILE A 43 -22.59 1.62 14.05
C ILE A 43 -23.19 0.22 14.18
N HIS A 44 -22.63 -0.77 13.46
CA HIS A 44 -23.11 -2.15 13.52
C HIS A 44 -22.92 -2.76 14.91
N SER A 45 -21.85 -2.40 15.63
CA SER A 45 -21.59 -2.84 17.01
C SER A 45 -22.65 -2.32 18.00
N ILE A 46 -23.10 -1.07 17.80
CA ILE A 46 -24.07 -0.42 18.67
C ILE A 46 -25.50 -0.90 18.33
N LYS A 47 -25.88 -0.83 17.06
CA LYS A 47 -27.26 -1.11 16.64
C LYS A 47 -27.60 -2.60 16.53
N LYS A 48 -26.59 -3.46 16.34
CA LYS A 48 -26.74 -4.92 16.17
C LYS A 48 -27.74 -5.33 15.06
N GLU A 49 -28.01 -4.43 14.11
CA GLU A 49 -28.87 -4.69 12.95
C GLU A 49 -28.23 -5.71 12.00
N LYS A 50 -29.01 -6.67 11.48
CA LYS A 50 -28.49 -7.62 10.48
C LYS A 50 -28.26 -6.94 9.14
N VAL A 51 -27.01 -6.88 8.68
CA VAL A 51 -26.65 -6.44 7.33
C VAL A 51 -26.14 -7.60 6.50
N TRP A 52 -26.87 -8.03 5.47
CA TRP A 52 -26.43 -9.10 4.56
C TRP A 52 -25.95 -10.40 5.24
N GLY A 53 -26.47 -10.73 6.43
CA GLY A 53 -26.01 -11.89 7.19
C GLY A 53 -24.62 -11.73 7.82
N ILE A 54 -24.03 -10.54 7.75
CA ILE A 54 -22.78 -10.18 8.42
C ILE A 54 -23.07 -10.08 9.92
N ASN A 55 -22.39 -10.90 10.71
CA ASN A 55 -22.45 -10.81 12.16
C ASN A 55 -21.41 -9.80 12.69
N LEU A 56 -21.45 -9.51 13.98
CA LEU A 56 -20.55 -8.53 14.60
C LEU A 56 -19.06 -8.84 14.34
N PHE A 57 -18.68 -10.11 14.46
CA PHE A 57 -17.30 -10.54 14.27
C PHE A 57 -16.85 -10.38 12.80
N ALA A 58 -17.70 -10.76 11.85
CA ALA A 58 -17.50 -10.56 10.42
C ALA A 58 -17.30 -9.08 10.07
N THR A 59 -18.02 -8.17 10.72
CA THR A 59 -17.89 -6.74 10.51
C THR A 59 -16.50 -6.22 10.88
N TRP A 60 -15.97 -6.63 12.03
CA TRP A 60 -14.61 -6.25 12.43
C TRP A 60 -13.54 -6.90 11.56
N LEU A 61 -13.77 -8.12 11.07
CA LEU A 61 -12.87 -8.74 10.08
C LEU A 61 -12.84 -8.00 8.74
N ILE A 62 -13.98 -7.50 8.27
CA ILE A 62 -14.03 -6.63 7.08
C ILE A 62 -13.17 -5.39 7.32
N PHE A 63 -13.30 -4.74 8.48
CA PHE A 63 -12.45 -3.60 8.83
C PHE A 63 -10.95 -3.97 8.87
N LEU A 64 -10.58 -5.04 9.57
CA LEU A 64 -9.17 -5.45 9.70
C LEU A 64 -8.53 -5.79 8.35
N TRP A 65 -9.21 -6.55 7.49
CA TRP A 65 -8.73 -6.83 6.14
C TRP A 65 -8.65 -5.57 5.28
N SER A 66 -9.62 -4.67 5.39
CA SER A 66 -9.61 -3.42 4.64
C SER A 66 -8.44 -2.54 5.07
N TYR A 67 -8.21 -2.43 6.39
CA TYR A 67 -7.09 -1.67 6.94
C TYR A 67 -5.74 -2.31 6.57
N TYR A 68 -5.64 -3.63 6.57
CA TYR A 68 -4.44 -4.34 6.09
C TYR A 68 -4.14 -4.02 4.62
N LEU A 69 -5.15 -4.14 3.75
CA LEU A 69 -5.01 -3.82 2.33
C LEU A 69 -4.66 -2.35 2.10
N PHE A 70 -5.23 -1.43 2.89
CA PHE A 70 -4.88 -0.02 2.88
C PHE A 70 -3.43 0.23 3.30
N ALA A 71 -2.98 -0.39 4.39
CA ALA A 71 -1.60 -0.26 4.84
C ALA A 71 -0.62 -0.82 3.80
N ARG A 72 -0.94 -1.97 3.19
CA ARG A 72 -0.16 -2.53 2.08
C ARG A 72 -0.18 -1.66 0.85
N TYR A 73 -1.32 -1.06 0.53
CA TYR A 73 -1.45 -0.09 -0.55
C TYR A 73 -0.50 1.10 -0.29
N LEU A 74 -0.54 1.75 0.86
CA LEU A 74 0.34 2.90 1.15
C LEU A 74 1.75 2.54 1.63
N PHE A 75 2.11 1.25 1.68
CA PHE A 75 3.36 0.76 2.28
C PHE A 75 3.56 1.20 3.74
N TRP A 76 2.47 1.43 4.48
CA TRP A 76 2.53 1.82 5.89
C TRP A 76 2.94 0.64 6.78
N SER A 77 3.86 0.91 7.69
CA SER A 77 4.19 -0.01 8.77
C SER A 77 3.03 -0.13 9.75
N THR A 78 2.65 -1.36 10.09
CA THR A 78 1.61 -1.66 11.09
C THR A 78 2.19 -2.36 12.31
N GLY A 79 3.48 -2.19 12.56
CA GLY A 79 4.21 -2.76 13.69
C GLY A 79 5.37 -3.68 13.27
N PRO A 80 6.16 -4.16 14.24
CA PRO A 80 7.28 -5.04 13.99
C PRO A 80 6.79 -6.38 13.41
N GLY A 81 7.54 -6.93 12.45
CA GLY A 81 7.22 -8.23 11.87
C GLY A 81 7.30 -9.36 12.90
N ILE A 82 6.32 -10.26 12.88
CA ILE A 82 6.29 -11.48 13.71
C ILE A 82 6.52 -12.66 12.78
N LEU A 83 7.65 -13.35 12.94
CA LEU A 83 8.05 -14.48 12.06
C LEU A 83 8.06 -14.11 10.56
N GLY A 84 8.43 -12.87 10.24
CA GLY A 84 8.43 -12.36 8.86
C GLY A 84 7.07 -11.89 8.34
N PHE A 85 6.00 -12.00 9.14
CA PHE A 85 4.66 -11.55 8.77
C PHE A 85 4.28 -10.24 9.45
N ASN A 86 3.45 -9.47 8.74
CA ASN A 86 2.84 -8.27 9.26
C ASN A 86 1.84 -8.61 10.40
N PRO A 87 1.88 -7.96 11.57
CA PRO A 87 0.97 -8.28 12.69
C PRO A 87 -0.51 -8.16 12.34
N LEU A 88 -0.87 -7.14 11.54
CA LEU A 88 -2.26 -6.91 11.13
C LEU A 88 -2.74 -7.99 10.15
N PHE A 89 -1.85 -8.50 9.29
CA PHE A 89 -2.13 -9.69 8.48
C PHE A 89 -2.42 -10.90 9.37
N LEU A 90 -1.54 -11.20 10.33
CA LEU A 90 -1.71 -12.35 11.23
C LEU A 90 -3.04 -12.26 12.01
N LEU A 91 -3.35 -11.08 12.55
CA LEU A 91 -4.60 -10.84 13.27
C LEU A 91 -5.83 -11.09 12.37
N SER A 92 -5.81 -10.54 11.15
CA SER A 92 -6.90 -10.71 10.18
C SER A 92 -7.04 -12.16 9.73
N PHE A 93 -5.92 -12.84 9.49
CA PHE A 93 -5.88 -14.24 9.05
C PHE A 93 -6.39 -15.20 10.12
N ILE A 94 -5.86 -15.11 11.35
CA ILE A 94 -6.32 -15.93 12.49
C ILE A 94 -7.79 -15.66 12.76
N GLY A 95 -8.21 -14.39 12.76
CA GLY A 95 -9.61 -14.03 12.93
C GLY A 95 -10.51 -14.61 11.84
N THR A 96 -10.03 -14.69 10.59
CA THR A 96 -10.74 -15.35 9.48
C THR A 96 -10.88 -16.86 9.69
N ILE A 97 -9.84 -17.54 10.18
CA ILE A 97 -9.92 -18.97 10.50
C ILE A 97 -10.98 -19.20 11.58
N ILE A 98 -10.94 -18.42 12.67
CA ILE A 98 -11.93 -18.50 13.76
C ILE A 98 -13.35 -18.26 13.19
N TYR A 99 -13.51 -17.26 12.33
CA TYR A 99 -14.79 -16.94 11.71
C TYR A 99 -15.31 -18.07 10.82
N ALA A 100 -14.43 -18.66 10.01
CA ALA A 100 -14.76 -19.78 9.14
C ALA A 100 -15.23 -20.98 9.96
N VAL A 101 -14.50 -21.36 11.02
CA VAL A 101 -14.87 -22.48 11.91
C VAL A 101 -16.24 -22.24 12.56
N GLN A 102 -16.47 -21.05 13.13
CA GLN A 102 -17.74 -20.73 13.79
C GLN A 102 -18.93 -20.65 12.83
N SER A 103 -18.69 -20.13 11.62
CA SER A 103 -19.74 -19.87 10.64
C SER A 103 -20.05 -21.11 9.78
N TYR A 104 -19.08 -22.01 9.59
CA TYR A 104 -19.27 -23.28 8.87
C TYR A 104 -20.28 -24.17 9.58
N ALA A 105 -20.17 -24.30 10.91
CA ALA A 105 -21.14 -25.03 11.74
C ALA A 105 -22.57 -24.49 11.63
N LYS A 106 -22.75 -23.23 11.21
CA LYS A 106 -24.04 -22.52 11.13
C LYS A 106 -24.50 -22.22 9.70
N LYS A 107 -23.79 -22.71 8.66
CA LYS A 107 -24.03 -22.46 7.22
C LYS A 107 -24.23 -20.98 6.85
N GLY A 108 -23.60 -20.06 7.59
CA GLY A 108 -23.87 -18.60 7.52
C GLY A 108 -22.66 -17.75 7.18
N VAL A 109 -21.78 -18.20 6.27
CA VAL A 109 -20.52 -17.49 5.98
C VAL A 109 -20.75 -16.30 5.03
N SER A 110 -20.23 -15.12 5.41
CA SER A 110 -20.27 -13.91 4.62
C SER A 110 -19.31 -14.01 3.42
N LYS A 111 -19.87 -13.91 2.22
CA LYS A 111 -19.09 -13.87 0.97
C LYS A 111 -18.11 -12.68 0.92
N ILE A 112 -18.46 -11.57 1.57
CA ILE A 112 -17.60 -10.38 1.62
C ILE A 112 -16.35 -10.65 2.45
N VAL A 113 -16.49 -11.28 3.62
CA VAL A 113 -15.34 -11.64 4.45
C VAL A 113 -14.44 -12.63 3.71
N ILE A 114 -15.01 -13.68 3.11
CA ILE A 114 -14.23 -14.66 2.34
C ILE A 114 -13.50 -13.96 1.18
N GLY A 115 -14.20 -13.15 0.40
CA GLY A 115 -13.62 -12.45 -0.74
C GLY A 115 -12.46 -11.52 -0.35
N LEU A 116 -12.65 -10.71 0.70
CA LEU A 116 -11.59 -9.86 1.25
C LEU A 116 -10.43 -10.68 1.82
N SER A 117 -10.71 -11.82 2.45
CA SER A 117 -9.66 -12.68 3.02
C SER A 117 -8.82 -13.31 1.93
N ILE A 118 -9.44 -13.83 0.86
CA ILE A 118 -8.73 -14.36 -0.31
C ILE A 118 -7.88 -13.25 -0.94
N PHE A 119 -8.46 -12.07 -1.14
CA PHE A 119 -7.72 -10.95 -1.73
C PHE A 119 -6.53 -10.50 -0.85
N GLY A 120 -6.74 -10.37 0.46
CA GLY A 120 -5.70 -10.02 1.42
C GLY A 120 -4.60 -11.09 1.51
N LEU A 121 -4.96 -12.37 1.47
CA LEU A 121 -4.01 -13.48 1.40
C LEU A 121 -3.15 -13.41 0.14
N SER A 122 -3.78 -13.24 -1.03
CA SER A 122 -3.06 -13.10 -2.29
C SER A 122 -2.07 -11.93 -2.25
N ILE A 123 -2.50 -10.76 -1.78
CA ILE A 123 -1.66 -9.55 -1.70
C ILE A 123 -0.53 -9.66 -0.65
N CYS A 124 -0.68 -10.48 0.37
CA CYS A 124 0.36 -10.68 1.38
C CYS A 124 1.65 -11.25 0.79
N PHE A 125 1.53 -12.11 -0.22
CA PHE A 125 2.68 -12.75 -0.87
C PHE A 125 3.23 -11.97 -2.07
N VAL A 126 2.58 -10.86 -2.45
CA VAL A 126 3.10 -10.00 -3.52
C VAL A 126 4.23 -9.13 -2.98
N PRO A 127 5.46 -9.19 -3.53
CA PRO A 127 6.54 -8.33 -3.07
C PRO A 127 6.21 -6.84 -3.23
N ALA A 128 6.72 -6.00 -2.33
CA ALA A 128 6.43 -4.56 -2.35
C ALA A 128 6.90 -3.87 -3.64
N HIS A 129 8.02 -4.29 -4.22
CA HIS A 129 8.53 -3.76 -5.49
C HIS A 129 7.53 -3.98 -6.64
N VAL A 130 6.79 -5.09 -6.65
CA VAL A 130 5.76 -5.36 -7.68
C VAL A 130 4.60 -4.38 -7.55
N ILE A 131 4.14 -4.13 -6.32
CA ILE A 131 3.06 -3.18 -6.03
C ILE A 131 3.51 -1.75 -6.39
N SER A 132 4.73 -1.36 -5.99
CA SER A 132 5.27 -0.02 -6.25
C SER A 132 5.43 0.20 -7.75
N TYR A 133 5.98 -0.76 -8.49
CA TYR A 133 6.08 -0.68 -9.94
C TYR A 133 4.71 -0.56 -10.61
N PHE A 134 3.75 -1.41 -10.24
CA PHE A 134 2.41 -1.41 -10.84
C PHE A 134 1.69 -0.06 -10.70
N PHE A 135 1.72 0.52 -9.50
CA PHE A 135 1.03 1.79 -9.25
C PHE A 135 1.81 3.00 -9.73
N ASN A 136 3.13 3.01 -9.56
CA ASN A 136 3.91 4.23 -9.71
C ASN A 136 4.69 4.30 -11.02
N LEU A 137 5.18 3.17 -11.53
CA LEU A 137 6.17 3.13 -12.61
C LEU A 137 5.74 2.31 -13.83
N ASN A 138 4.51 1.79 -13.87
CA ASN A 138 4.00 1.03 -15.00
C ASN A 138 4.14 1.80 -16.32
N GLU A 139 5.03 1.35 -17.19
CA GLU A 139 5.35 2.05 -18.45
C GLU A 139 4.16 2.20 -19.40
N TRP A 140 3.16 1.32 -19.32
CA TRP A 140 1.99 1.40 -20.19
C TRP A 140 1.13 2.63 -19.90
N VAL A 141 1.05 3.04 -18.63
CA VAL A 141 0.24 4.18 -18.18
C VAL A 141 1.12 5.41 -17.91
N ASN A 142 2.32 5.21 -17.39
CA ASN A 142 3.13 6.26 -16.75
C ASN A 142 4.41 6.61 -17.50
N LYS A 143 4.59 6.19 -18.75
CA LYS A 143 5.82 6.42 -19.54
C LYS A 143 6.37 7.85 -19.45
N GLU A 144 5.52 8.85 -19.58
CA GLU A 144 5.94 10.26 -19.52
C GLU A 144 6.23 10.72 -18.09
N ASN A 145 5.42 10.28 -17.10
CA ASN A 145 5.66 10.58 -15.70
C ASN A 145 6.97 9.97 -15.18
N ASN A 146 7.32 8.77 -15.64
CA ASN A 146 8.54 8.07 -15.27
C ASN A 146 9.82 8.86 -15.59
N LYS A 147 9.78 9.78 -16.57
CA LYS A 147 10.92 10.64 -16.93
C LYS A 147 11.21 11.74 -15.91
N ILE A 148 10.26 12.04 -15.03
CA ILE A 148 10.39 13.11 -14.01
C ILE A 148 10.21 12.60 -12.59
N ASN A 149 9.67 11.39 -12.42
CA ASN A 149 9.31 10.83 -11.12
C ASN A 149 10.48 10.09 -10.45
N PHE A 150 11.52 10.84 -10.09
CA PHE A 150 12.71 10.31 -9.41
C PHE A 150 12.38 9.65 -8.06
N LYS A 151 11.39 10.18 -7.33
CA LYS A 151 10.98 9.63 -6.01
C LYS A 151 10.48 8.20 -6.12
N SER A 152 9.61 7.91 -7.08
CA SER A 152 9.10 6.55 -7.25
C SER A 152 10.16 5.58 -7.75
N TRP A 153 11.11 6.04 -8.58
CA TRP A 153 12.26 5.21 -8.98
C TRP A 153 13.17 4.86 -7.80
N ASP A 154 13.47 5.83 -6.93
CA ASP A 154 14.28 5.58 -5.73
C ASP A 154 13.57 4.68 -4.72
N GLU A 155 12.28 4.91 -4.46
CA GLU A 155 11.44 4.01 -3.63
C GLU A 155 11.43 2.57 -4.20
N TYR A 156 11.27 2.43 -5.52
CA TYR A 156 11.30 1.12 -6.17
C TYR A 156 12.67 0.45 -6.08
N SER A 157 13.76 1.22 -6.22
CA SER A 157 15.12 0.75 -6.00
C SER A 157 15.30 0.18 -4.59
N TRP A 158 14.81 0.88 -3.57
CA TRP A 158 14.83 0.40 -2.20
C TRP A 158 14.08 -0.93 -2.04
N PHE A 159 12.87 -1.04 -2.60
CA PHE A 159 12.09 -2.28 -2.52
C PHE A 159 12.76 -3.46 -3.24
N LEU A 160 13.51 -3.22 -4.32
CA LEU A 160 14.31 -4.24 -4.99
C LEU A 160 15.53 -4.65 -4.16
N TYR A 161 16.21 -3.67 -3.56
CA TYR A 161 17.37 -3.90 -2.71
C TYR A 161 17.03 -4.78 -1.50
N ILE A 162 15.99 -4.44 -0.74
CA ILE A 162 15.56 -5.25 0.42
C ILE A 162 15.06 -6.64 0.02
N TYR A 163 14.60 -6.80 -1.22
CA TYR A 163 14.21 -8.09 -1.78
C TYR A 163 15.43 -8.95 -2.18
N GLY A 164 16.61 -8.34 -2.27
CA GLY A 164 17.87 -8.99 -2.63
C GLY A 164 18.26 -8.86 -4.11
N ASP A 165 17.48 -8.13 -4.91
CA ASP A 165 17.73 -7.96 -6.35
C ASP A 165 18.58 -6.70 -6.61
N LYS A 166 19.88 -6.81 -6.27
CA LYS A 166 20.81 -5.66 -6.29
C LYS A 166 21.01 -5.07 -7.68
N GLU A 167 21.06 -5.88 -8.73
CA GLU A 167 21.28 -5.42 -10.10
C GLU A 167 20.12 -4.54 -10.56
N ARG A 168 18.87 -5.00 -10.37
CA ARG A 168 17.70 -4.19 -10.71
C ARG A 168 17.54 -2.99 -9.78
N ALA A 169 17.96 -3.09 -8.52
CA ALA A 169 17.99 -1.95 -7.62
C ALA A 169 18.92 -0.84 -8.15
N LEU A 170 20.12 -1.18 -8.65
CA LEU A 170 21.04 -0.22 -9.26
C LEU A 170 20.46 0.41 -10.53
N ASP A 171 19.89 -0.39 -11.43
CA ASP A 171 19.22 0.13 -12.63
C ASP A 171 18.09 1.12 -12.27
N ALA A 172 17.27 0.79 -11.27
CA ALA A 172 16.22 1.69 -10.78
C ALA A 172 16.78 2.97 -10.15
N ASN A 173 17.89 2.88 -9.41
CA ASN A 173 18.57 4.05 -8.82
C ASN A 173 19.14 4.97 -9.90
N HIS A 174 19.79 4.41 -10.93
CA HIS A 174 20.25 5.19 -12.09
C HIS A 174 19.11 5.89 -12.81
N LYS A 175 17.97 5.22 -12.99
CA LYS A 175 16.74 5.84 -13.52
C LYS A 175 16.20 6.95 -12.63
N ALA A 176 16.34 6.84 -11.30
CA ALA A 176 15.99 7.93 -10.39
C ALA A 176 16.85 9.18 -10.65
N MET A 177 18.17 9.00 -10.80
CA MET A 177 19.11 10.08 -11.13
C MET A 177 18.80 10.70 -12.50
N GLU A 178 18.54 9.88 -13.51
CA GLU A 178 18.14 10.35 -14.86
C GLU A 178 16.85 11.17 -14.80
N ALA A 179 15.84 10.67 -14.08
CA ALA A 179 14.56 11.35 -13.93
C ALA A 179 14.71 12.69 -13.18
N TRP A 180 15.57 12.74 -12.16
CA TRP A 180 15.88 13.98 -11.46
C TRP A 180 16.58 14.98 -12.38
N ASN A 181 17.59 14.55 -13.13
CA ASN A 181 18.35 15.39 -14.07
C ASN A 181 17.43 15.99 -15.14
N TYR A 182 16.56 15.16 -15.72
CA TYR A 182 15.59 15.60 -16.72
C TYR A 182 14.59 16.60 -16.11
N ARG A 183 14.02 16.29 -14.94
CA ARG A 183 13.11 17.21 -14.23
C ARG A 183 13.78 18.54 -13.92
N ASN A 184 15.01 18.54 -13.39
CA ASN A 184 15.75 19.75 -13.06
C ASN A 184 16.03 20.61 -14.30
N LYS A 185 16.32 19.97 -15.44
CA LYS A 185 16.52 20.67 -16.71
C LYS A 185 15.24 21.33 -17.23
N VAL A 186 14.10 20.65 -17.13
CA VAL A 186 12.82 21.14 -17.68
C VAL A 186 12.09 22.10 -16.73
N ASN A 187 12.17 21.85 -15.42
CA ASN A 187 11.53 22.63 -14.37
C ASN A 187 12.41 22.67 -13.12
N PRO A 188 13.45 23.53 -13.11
CA PRO A 188 14.36 23.64 -11.99
C PRO A 188 13.63 24.11 -10.73
N SER A 189 14.00 23.56 -9.59
CA SER A 189 13.47 23.98 -8.29
C SER A 189 14.59 24.48 -7.41
N SER A 190 14.45 25.68 -6.84
CA SER A 190 15.36 26.22 -5.84
C SER A 190 15.14 25.68 -4.43
N SER A 191 14.18 24.75 -4.25
CA SER A 191 13.94 24.17 -2.93
C SER A 191 15.17 23.39 -2.46
N SER A 192 15.57 23.64 -1.21
CA SER A 192 16.70 22.94 -0.57
C SER A 192 16.54 21.42 -0.63
N TYR A 193 15.31 20.94 -0.43
CA TYR A 193 14.94 19.54 -0.60
C TYR A 193 15.36 19.02 -1.99
N PHE A 194 14.89 19.67 -3.06
CA PHE A 194 15.14 19.19 -4.42
C PHE A 194 16.63 19.18 -4.78
N GLN A 195 17.40 20.15 -4.27
CA GLN A 195 18.84 20.27 -4.51
C GLN A 195 19.66 19.19 -3.78
N LYS A 196 19.15 18.63 -2.68
CA LYS A 196 19.82 17.54 -1.94
C LYS A 196 19.61 16.15 -2.55
N MET A 197 18.58 15.98 -3.38
CA MET A 197 18.18 14.67 -3.92
C MET A 197 19.29 13.93 -4.67
N PRO A 198 20.14 14.56 -5.51
CA PRO A 198 21.22 13.84 -6.20
C PRO A 198 22.21 13.19 -5.22
N ALA A 199 22.58 13.90 -4.16
CA ALA A 199 23.49 13.38 -3.15
C ALA A 199 22.89 12.17 -2.42
N ILE A 200 21.59 12.23 -2.09
CA ILE A 200 20.86 11.13 -1.47
C ILE A 200 20.78 9.91 -2.40
N ILE A 201 20.43 10.12 -3.68
CA ILE A 201 20.36 9.02 -4.66
C ILE A 201 21.74 8.35 -4.83
N MET A 202 22.82 9.13 -4.86
CA MET A 202 24.19 8.59 -4.91
C MET A 202 24.60 7.86 -3.63
N GLU A 203 24.16 8.33 -2.46
CA GLU A 203 24.36 7.62 -1.19
C GLU A 203 23.65 6.27 -1.21
N HIS A 204 22.41 6.22 -1.70
CA HIS A 204 21.66 4.99 -1.90
C HIS A 204 22.37 4.03 -2.87
N GLU A 205 22.91 4.53 -3.98
CA GLU A 205 23.72 3.73 -4.92
C GLU A 205 24.91 3.06 -4.22
N ASN A 206 25.69 3.85 -3.47
CA ASN A 206 26.81 3.34 -2.68
C ASN A 206 26.34 2.32 -1.62
N GLY A 207 25.18 2.58 -1.01
CA GLY A 207 24.54 1.66 -0.08
C GLY A 207 24.16 0.32 -0.71
N ILE A 208 23.67 0.32 -1.96
CA ILE A 208 23.37 -0.91 -2.70
C ILE A 208 24.64 -1.70 -3.00
N ILE A 209 25.66 -1.02 -3.54
CA ILE A 209 26.96 -1.60 -3.91
C ILE A 209 27.61 -2.24 -2.69
N ASN A 210 27.69 -1.51 -1.58
CA ASN A 210 28.35 -1.96 -0.37
C ASN A 210 27.48 -2.89 0.50
N GLY A 211 26.17 -3.00 0.21
CA GLY A 211 25.23 -3.78 1.02
C GLY A 211 24.92 -3.13 2.37
N THR A 212 24.98 -1.80 2.45
CA THR A 212 24.82 -1.03 3.69
C THR A 212 23.59 -0.13 3.69
N TRP A 213 22.73 -0.18 2.66
CA TRP A 213 21.51 0.64 2.64
C TRP A 213 20.47 0.10 3.63
N THR A 214 20.48 0.62 4.85
CA THR A 214 19.59 0.16 5.94
C THR A 214 18.42 1.10 6.20
N ASP A 215 18.54 2.36 5.79
CA ASP A 215 17.50 3.36 6.00
C ASP A 215 16.33 3.10 5.06
N SER A 216 15.10 3.27 5.57
CA SER A 216 13.91 3.17 4.73
C SER A 216 13.82 4.38 3.79
N TYR A 217 13.19 4.22 2.62
CA TYR A 217 12.84 5.29 1.68
C TYR A 217 12.06 6.48 2.30
N LEU A 218 11.63 6.38 3.57
CA LEU A 218 10.93 7.40 4.34
C LEU A 218 11.75 8.67 4.65
N ILE A 219 13.04 8.74 4.27
CA ILE A 219 13.84 9.98 4.36
C ILE A 219 13.15 11.15 3.62
N TYR A 220 12.24 10.85 2.68
CA TYR A 220 11.46 11.86 1.97
C TYR A 220 10.33 12.52 2.75
N ASP A 221 9.88 11.96 3.87
CA ASP A 221 8.79 12.52 4.70
C ASP A 221 9.32 13.39 5.87
N GLU A 222 10.62 13.35 6.16
CA GLU A 222 11.27 14.09 7.25
C GLU A 222 12.04 15.36 6.79
N LEU A 223 12.01 15.68 5.49
CA LEU A 223 12.72 16.82 4.85
C LEU A 223 11.79 17.72 4.04
#